data_AF-A0AAU7X5G6-F1
#
_entry.id   AF-A0AAU7X5G6-F1
#
_cell.length_a   1.000
_cell.length_b   1.000
_cell.length_c   1.000
_cell.angle_alpha   90.00
_cell.angle_beta   90.00
_cell.angle_gamma   90.00
#
_symmetry.space_group_name_H-M   'P 1'
#
loop_
_entity.id
_entity.type
_entity.pdbx_description
1 polymer ?
#
loop_
_entity_poly.entity_id
_entity_poly.type
_entity_poly.pdbx_seq_one_letter_code
_entity_poly.pdbx_strand_id
1 'polypeptide(L)'
;MSVRSLVLAAAVLASAAPALAASFDGTYEGASSIATGTAAYCTGNAYTRATVYGDAITIQGQAYEGVAADGHGTVKADGSFTASKPTKDGAAVAYSGKISGKNLIATWKGPACTGTLSLQSR
;
A
#
# COMPACT_ATOMS: atom_id res chain seq x y z
N MET A 1 15.14 -13.88 -69.43
CA MET A 1 15.84 -13.52 -68.17
C MET A 1 15.48 -12.07 -67.88
N SER A 2 14.89 -11.63 -66.78
CA SER A 2 14.90 -12.12 -65.40
C SER A 2 13.68 -11.55 -64.68
N VAL A 3 12.95 -12.38 -63.93
CA VAL A 3 11.81 -11.99 -63.08
C VAL A 3 12.38 -11.62 -61.72
N ARG A 4 12.16 -10.40 -61.23
CA ARG A 4 12.55 -9.99 -59.86
C ARG A 4 11.31 -9.95 -58.98
N SER A 5 11.20 -10.99 -58.16
CA SER A 5 10.18 -11.20 -57.13
C SER A 5 10.19 -10.08 -56.09
N LEU A 6 9.05 -9.41 -55.91
CA LEU A 6 8.78 -8.59 -54.72
C LEU A 6 8.38 -9.52 -53.57
N VAL A 7 9.16 -9.52 -52.49
CA VAL A 7 8.82 -10.20 -51.24
C VAL A 7 7.88 -9.29 -50.45
N LEU A 8 6.63 -9.71 -50.26
CA LEU A 8 5.67 -9.07 -49.36
C LEU A 8 6.06 -9.37 -47.91
N ALA A 9 6.45 -8.35 -47.16
CA ALA A 9 6.64 -8.44 -45.72
C ALA A 9 5.26 -8.44 -45.04
N ALA A 10 4.85 -9.58 -44.48
CA ALA A 10 3.66 -9.69 -43.64
C ALA A 10 3.94 -9.03 -42.28
N ALA A 11 3.29 -7.89 -42.02
CA ALA A 11 3.32 -7.24 -40.72
C ALA A 11 2.48 -8.07 -39.73
N VAL A 12 3.14 -8.69 -38.75
CA VAL A 12 2.50 -9.36 -37.62
C VAL A 12 1.98 -8.26 -36.68
N LEU A 13 0.66 -8.04 -36.67
CA LEU A 13 -0.01 -7.23 -35.66
C LEU A 13 0.00 -8.01 -34.34
N ALA A 14 1.02 -7.77 -33.51
CA ALA A 14 1.03 -8.21 -32.12
C ALA A 14 -0.09 -7.46 -31.37
N SER A 15 -1.19 -8.15 -31.08
CA SER A 15 -2.26 -7.65 -30.23
C SER A 15 -1.75 -7.51 -28.80
N ALA A 16 -1.32 -6.31 -28.43
CA ALA A 16 -1.11 -5.94 -27.04
C ALA A 16 -2.48 -5.91 -26.35
N ALA A 17 -2.91 -7.02 -25.78
CA ALA A 17 -4.02 -7.02 -24.84
C ALA A 17 -3.64 -6.08 -23.70
N PRO A 18 -4.48 -5.08 -23.33
CA PRO A 18 -4.17 -4.23 -22.20
C PRO A 18 -4.08 -5.12 -20.97
N ALA A 19 -2.90 -5.17 -20.34
CA ALA A 19 -2.77 -5.75 -19.02
C ALA A 19 -3.71 -4.94 -18.11
N LEU A 20 -4.82 -5.55 -17.71
CA LEU A 20 -5.69 -4.99 -16.67
C LEU A 20 -4.78 -4.67 -15.48
N ALA A 21 -4.58 -3.39 -15.20
CA ALA A 21 -3.85 -2.98 -14.01
C ALA A 21 -4.53 -3.67 -12.82
N ALA A 22 -3.75 -4.36 -12.00
CA ALA A 22 -4.29 -4.97 -10.79
C ALA A 22 -4.89 -3.85 -9.94
N SER A 23 -6.22 -3.84 -9.78
CA SER A 23 -6.86 -2.96 -8.82
C SER A 23 -6.62 -3.53 -7.43
N PHE A 24 -6.15 -2.66 -6.53
CA PHE A 24 -6.02 -2.96 -5.12
C PHE A 24 -7.19 -2.39 -4.31
N ASP A 25 -8.27 -1.99 -4.98
CA ASP A 25 -9.42 -1.36 -4.34
C ASP A 25 -10.06 -2.32 -3.34
N GLY A 26 -10.37 -1.80 -2.15
CA GLY A 26 -10.98 -2.62 -1.12
C GLY A 26 -10.77 -2.07 0.28
N THR A 27 -11.39 -2.78 1.23
CA THR A 27 -11.21 -2.53 2.66
C THR A 27 -10.43 -3.69 3.26
N TYR A 28 -9.31 -3.35 3.89
CA TYR A 28 -8.41 -4.26 4.57
C TYR A 28 -8.53 -4.04 6.06
N GLU A 29 -8.66 -5.11 6.84
CA GLU A 29 -8.82 -5.03 8.29
C GLU A 29 -7.91 -6.02 8.99
N GLY A 30 -7.47 -5.68 10.19
CA GLY A 30 -6.58 -6.54 10.96
C GLY A 30 -5.94 -5.81 12.13
N ALA A 31 -4.72 -6.20 12.44
CA ALA A 31 -3.98 -5.69 13.59
C ALA A 31 -2.81 -4.81 13.15
N SER A 32 -2.64 -3.73 13.89
CA SER A 32 -1.38 -3.03 14.04
C SER A 32 -0.70 -3.50 15.32
N SER A 33 0.58 -3.86 15.24
CA SER A 33 1.38 -4.31 16.38
C SER A 33 2.55 -3.38 16.58
N ILE A 34 2.90 -3.12 17.83
CA ILE A 34 4.14 -2.41 18.17
C ILE A 34 5.27 -3.44 18.22
N ALA A 35 6.31 -3.21 17.43
CA ALA A 35 7.48 -4.08 17.36
C ALA A 35 8.56 -3.63 18.35
N THR A 36 8.86 -2.33 18.40
CA THR A 36 9.86 -1.75 19.30
C THR A 36 9.50 -0.30 19.65
N GLY A 37 10.05 0.21 20.76
CA GLY A 37 9.95 1.61 21.11
C GLY A 37 10.71 1.94 22.39
N THR A 38 10.96 3.23 22.61
CA THR A 38 11.67 3.73 23.81
C THR A 38 10.72 4.31 24.86
N ALA A 39 9.45 4.52 24.51
CA ALA A 39 8.44 5.05 25.42
C ALA A 39 7.61 3.94 26.06
N ALA A 40 7.18 4.15 27.31
CA ALA A 40 6.38 3.18 28.06
C ALA A 40 5.03 2.84 27.40
N TYR A 41 4.47 3.75 26.60
CA TYR A 41 3.24 3.54 25.83
C TYR A 41 3.44 2.75 24.54
N CYS A 42 4.68 2.36 24.19
CA CYS A 42 4.96 1.50 23.04
C CYS A 42 4.68 0.02 23.37
N THR A 43 3.48 -0.31 23.83
CA THR A 43 3.04 -1.69 24.00
C THR A 43 1.65 -1.95 23.42
N GLY A 44 1.44 -3.18 22.93
CA GLY A 44 0.11 -3.67 22.55
C GLY A 44 -0.14 -3.82 21.05
N ASN A 45 -1.35 -4.29 20.76
CA ASN A 45 -1.91 -4.44 19.43
C ASN A 45 -3.20 -3.63 19.35
N ALA A 46 -3.52 -3.13 18.17
CA ALA A 46 -4.75 -2.41 17.94
C ALA A 46 -5.38 -2.76 16.62
N TYR A 47 -6.70 -2.72 16.61
CA TYR A 47 -7.46 -2.88 15.38
C TYR A 47 -7.13 -1.73 14.41
N THR A 48 -6.90 -2.08 13.15
CA THR A 48 -6.63 -1.14 12.07
C THR A 48 -7.41 -1.55 10.84
N ARG A 49 -7.91 -0.56 10.13
CA ARG A 49 -8.56 -0.65 8.83
C ARG A 49 -7.77 0.20 7.83
N ALA A 50 -7.63 -0.28 6.61
CA ALA A 50 -7.15 0.51 5.49
C ALA A 50 -8.15 0.41 4.34
N THR A 51 -8.44 1.54 3.70
CA THR A 51 -9.29 1.61 2.51
C THR A 51 -8.44 2.09 1.35
N VAL A 52 -8.49 1.35 0.25
CA VAL A 52 -7.78 1.66 -0.99
C VAL A 52 -8.81 1.96 -2.07
N TYR A 53 -8.58 3.05 -2.79
CA TYR A 53 -9.40 3.46 -3.93
C TYR A 53 -8.53 4.15 -4.97
N GLY A 54 -8.40 3.54 -6.14
CA GLY A 54 -7.48 3.95 -7.18
C GLY A 54 -6.02 3.90 -6.70
N ASP A 55 -5.36 5.04 -6.74
CA ASP A 55 -4.00 5.23 -6.25
C ASP A 55 -3.94 5.77 -4.83
N ALA A 56 -5.08 5.91 -4.14
CA ALA A 56 -5.15 6.45 -2.79
C ALA A 56 -5.32 5.35 -1.72
N ILE A 57 -4.69 5.54 -0.57
CA ILE A 57 -4.91 4.73 0.63
C ILE A 57 -5.22 5.61 1.84
N THR A 58 -6.21 5.20 2.62
CA THR A 58 -6.56 5.77 3.92
C THR A 58 -6.39 4.72 5.01
N ILE A 59 -5.71 5.03 6.11
CA ILE A 59 -5.42 4.12 7.23
C ILE A 59 -6.09 4.66 8.50
N GLN A 60 -6.97 3.86 9.08
CA GLN A 60 -7.79 4.14 10.26
C GLN A 60 -7.44 3.15 11.36
N GLY A 61 -7.19 3.62 12.59
CA GLY A 61 -6.77 2.75 13.71
C GLY A 61 -5.46 3.21 14.36
N GLN A 62 -5.18 2.74 15.57
CA GLN A 62 -4.19 3.36 16.47
C GLN A 62 -3.22 2.34 17.07
N ALA A 63 -1.95 2.33 16.68
CA ALA A 63 -0.97 1.48 17.37
C ALA A 63 -0.47 2.07 18.70
N TYR A 64 -0.51 3.39 18.89
CA TYR A 64 -0.06 4.06 20.11
C TYR A 64 -0.92 5.32 20.36
N GLU A 65 -1.09 5.69 21.63
CA GLU A 65 -2.00 6.77 22.07
C GLU A 65 -1.60 8.15 21.52
N GLY A 66 -2.56 8.92 21.01
CA GLY A 66 -2.40 10.36 20.71
C GLY A 66 -2.65 10.80 19.26
N VAL A 67 -3.17 9.92 18.39
CA VAL A 67 -3.32 10.19 16.95
C VAL A 67 -4.81 10.22 16.57
N ALA A 68 -5.38 11.42 16.45
CA ALA A 68 -6.82 11.61 16.18
C ALA A 68 -7.21 11.59 14.69
N ALA A 69 -6.24 11.76 13.78
CA ALA A 69 -6.50 11.91 12.35
C ALA A 69 -6.30 10.61 11.58
N ASP A 70 -6.91 10.46 10.42
CA ASP A 70 -6.64 9.34 9.50
C ASP A 70 -5.26 9.49 8.84
N GLY A 71 -4.64 8.36 8.50
CA GLY A 71 -3.43 8.33 7.71
C GLY A 71 -3.76 8.32 6.22
N HIS A 72 -3.07 9.11 5.40
CA HIS A 72 -3.32 9.18 3.96
C HIS A 72 -2.04 8.94 3.16
N GLY A 73 -2.18 8.32 2.00
CA GLY A 73 -1.04 7.94 1.19
C GLY A 73 -1.40 7.56 -0.23
N THR A 74 -0.40 7.08 -0.95
CA THR A 74 -0.54 6.63 -2.34
C THR A 74 -0.09 5.19 -2.51
N VAL A 75 -0.81 4.47 -3.38
CA VAL A 75 -0.55 3.10 -3.81
C VAL A 75 -0.05 3.14 -5.26
N LYS A 76 1.09 2.50 -5.51
CA LYS A 76 1.65 2.35 -6.85
C LYS A 76 1.06 1.13 -7.54
N ALA A 77 1.19 1.08 -8.86
CA ALA A 77 0.70 -0.03 -9.69
C ALA A 77 1.27 -1.40 -9.32
N ASP A 78 2.42 -1.46 -8.63
CA ASP A 78 3.03 -2.71 -8.15
C ASP A 78 2.54 -3.13 -6.74
N GLY A 79 1.57 -2.40 -6.19
CA GLY A 79 0.99 -2.59 -4.86
C GLY A 79 1.82 -2.00 -3.73
N SER A 80 3.01 -1.44 -4.00
CA SER A 80 3.78 -0.73 -2.97
C SER A 80 3.08 0.58 -2.61
N PHE A 81 3.11 0.96 -1.34
CA PHE A 81 2.45 2.18 -0.89
C PHE A 81 3.24 2.88 0.21
N THR A 82 3.02 4.18 0.32
CA THR A 82 3.46 4.98 1.47
C THR A 82 2.31 5.84 1.96
N ALA A 83 2.15 5.97 3.26
CA ALA A 83 1.16 6.84 3.87
C ALA A 83 1.73 7.59 5.07
N SER A 84 1.11 8.69 5.44
CA SER A 84 1.48 9.50 6.60
C SER A 84 0.25 9.79 7.45
N LYS A 85 0.39 9.65 8.77
CA LYS A 85 -0.66 9.98 9.73
C LYS A 85 -0.12 11.05 10.69
N PRO A 86 -0.72 12.26 10.74
CA PRO A 86 -0.24 13.31 11.62
C PRO A 86 -0.57 13.01 13.08
N THR A 87 0.36 13.28 13.98
CA THR A 87 0.16 13.20 15.43
C THR A 87 -0.29 14.55 15.99
N LYS A 88 -0.86 14.53 17.21
CA LYS A 88 -1.29 15.74 17.90
C LYS A 88 -0.16 16.77 18.07
N ASP A 89 1.07 16.31 18.21
CA ASP A 89 2.25 17.16 18.44
C ASP A 89 2.92 17.64 17.13
N GLY A 90 2.27 17.43 15.98
CA GLY A 90 2.77 17.87 14.66
C GLY A 90 3.84 16.97 14.05
N ALA A 91 4.23 15.89 14.72
CA ALA A 91 5.02 14.82 14.12
C ALA A 91 4.15 13.92 13.23
N ALA A 92 4.74 12.97 12.52
CA ALA A 92 3.99 12.05 11.66
C ALA A 92 4.41 10.60 11.88
N VAL A 93 3.44 9.70 11.75
CA VAL A 93 3.68 8.27 11.55
C VAL A 93 3.80 8.03 10.06
N ALA A 94 4.97 7.55 9.63
CA ALA A 94 5.18 7.12 8.26
C ALA A 94 4.85 5.62 8.15
N TYR A 95 4.08 5.25 7.14
CA TYR A 95 3.77 3.88 6.77
C TYR A 95 4.44 3.56 5.44
N SER A 96 5.03 2.39 5.33
CA SER A 96 5.57 1.86 4.08
C SER A 96 5.23 0.38 3.98
N GLY A 97 4.62 -0.03 2.89
CA GLY A 97 4.14 -1.40 2.77
C GLY A 97 3.85 -1.85 1.36
N LYS A 98 3.23 -3.02 1.27
CA LYS A 98 2.81 -3.63 0.01
C LYS A 98 1.47 -4.33 0.17
N ILE A 99 0.63 -4.14 -0.84
CA ILE A 99 -0.59 -4.90 -1.05
C ILE A 99 -0.26 -6.03 -2.04
N SER A 100 -0.58 -7.26 -1.65
CA SER A 100 -0.37 -8.45 -2.48
C SER A 100 -1.54 -9.42 -2.30
N GLY A 101 -2.33 -9.55 -3.36
CA GLY A 101 -3.60 -10.27 -3.32
C GLY A 101 -4.51 -9.70 -2.23
N LYS A 102 -4.92 -10.56 -1.29
CA LYS A 102 -5.81 -10.20 -0.18
C LYS A 102 -5.09 -9.61 1.04
N ASN A 103 -3.77 -9.44 0.98
CA ASN A 103 -2.99 -9.04 2.15
C ASN A 103 -2.41 -7.63 1.96
N LEU A 104 -2.48 -6.82 3.01
CA LEU A 104 -1.77 -5.55 3.12
C LEU A 104 -0.84 -5.65 4.31
N ILE A 105 0.46 -5.68 4.02
CA ILE A 105 1.52 -5.76 5.03
C ILE A 105 2.34 -4.49 4.96
N ALA A 106 2.59 -3.87 6.12
CA ALA A 106 3.39 -2.65 6.18
C ALA A 106 4.21 -2.59 7.46
N THR A 107 5.24 -1.75 7.43
CA THR A 107 5.86 -1.22 8.64
C THR A 107 5.41 0.21 8.84
N TRP A 108 5.36 0.63 10.09
CA TRP A 108 5.12 2.02 10.43
C TRP A 108 6.15 2.50 11.43
N LYS A 109 6.50 3.77 11.32
CA LYS A 109 7.47 4.45 12.18
C LYS A 109 6.87 5.76 12.64
N GLY A 110 6.55 5.80 13.93
CA GLY A 110 6.23 7.03 14.64
C GLY A 110 7.48 7.62 15.30
N PRO A 111 7.31 8.71 16.06
CA PRO A 111 8.42 9.40 16.75
C PRO A 111 9.09 8.55 17.83
N ALA A 112 8.31 7.74 18.55
CA ALA A 112 8.78 6.96 19.70
C ALA A 112 8.62 5.45 19.55
N CYS A 113 7.69 5.01 18.70
CA CYS A 113 7.37 3.60 18.49
C CYS A 113 7.50 3.24 17.01
N THR A 114 7.83 1.97 16.75
CA THR A 114 7.74 1.37 15.43
C THR A 114 6.94 0.09 15.50
N GLY A 115 6.36 -0.30 14.37
CA GLY A 115 5.54 -1.50 14.34
C GLY A 115 5.19 -1.96 12.95
N THR A 116 4.25 -2.90 12.91
CA THR A 116 3.80 -3.55 11.68
C THR A 116 2.29 -3.48 11.56
N LEU A 117 1.82 -3.49 10.32
CA LEU A 117 0.43 -3.74 9.95
C LEU A 117 0.34 -5.11 9.28
N SER A 118 -0.63 -5.90 9.70
CA SER A 118 -1.02 -7.13 9.01
C SER A 118 -2.53 -7.11 8.84
N LEU A 119 -2.98 -6.72 7.65
CA LEU A 119 -4.39 -6.54 7.32
C LEU A 119 -4.79 -7.46 6.16
N GLN A 120 -6.05 -7.87 6.15
CA GLN A 120 -6.62 -8.72 5.10
C GLN A 120 -7.87 -8.11 4.50
N SER A 121 -8.04 -8.27 3.19
CA SER A 121 -9.24 -7.80 2.49
C SER A 121 -10.47 -8.52 3.03
N ARG A 122 -11.51 -7.77 3.37
CA ARG A 122 -12.84 -8.30 3.70
C ARG A 122 -13.54 -8.88 2.47
#